data_AF-A0A7J8VR11-F1
#
_entry.id   AF-A0A7J8VR11-F1
#
_cell.length_a   1.000
_cell.length_b   1.000
_cell.length_c   1.000
_cell.angle_alpha   90.00
_cell.angle_beta   90.00
_cell.angle_gamma   90.00
#
_symmetry.space_group_name_H-M   'P 1'
#
loop_
_entity.id
_entity.type
_entity.pdbx_description
1 polymer ?
#
loop_
_entity_poly.entity_id
_entity_poly.type
_entity_poly.pdbx_seq_one_letter_code
_entity_poly.pdbx_strand_id
1 'polypeptide(L)'
;MYMAPLPPPPQCASKLITRPDDTEEVVKQRLRIYQAMTRPVEDFYRSRGKLLEFDLPGGIPESWPKLLCALNLEDREDKQSAAA
;
A
#
# COMPACT_ATOMS: atom_id res chain seq x y z
N MET A 1 -7.49 -10.26 4.64
CA MET A 1 -8.59 -9.58 3.92
C MET A 1 -8.44 -9.87 2.45
N TYR A 2 -9.49 -10.35 1.79
CA TYR A 2 -9.53 -10.59 0.34
C TYR A 2 -10.23 -9.39 -0.29
N MET A 3 -9.50 -8.59 -1.07
CA MET A 3 -10.13 -7.57 -1.90
C MET A 3 -10.65 -8.27 -3.16
N ALA A 4 -11.96 -8.19 -3.40
CA ALA A 4 -12.53 -8.79 -4.59
C ALA A 4 -11.89 -8.15 -5.84
N PRO A 5 -11.61 -8.93 -6.90
CA PRO A 5 -11.14 -8.38 -8.16
C PRO A 5 -12.10 -7.30 -8.65
N LEU A 6 -11.56 -6.20 -9.17
CA LEU A 6 -12.36 -5.19 -9.86
C LEU A 6 -12.44 -5.59 -11.34
N PRO A 7 -13.53 -6.21 -11.81
CA PRO A 7 -13.63 -6.59 -13.21
C PRO A 7 -13.71 -5.33 -14.09
N PRO A 8 -13.18 -5.38 -15.31
CA PRO A 8 -13.39 -4.30 -16.27
C PRO A 8 -14.88 -4.22 -16.68
N PRO A 9 -15.33 -3.11 -17.28
CA PRO A 9 -16.61 -3.07 -17.99
C PRO A 9 -16.71 -4.22 -19.02
N PRO A 10 -17.87 -4.86 -19.23
CA PRO A 10 -17.99 -6.04 -20.10
C PRO A 10 -17.47 -5.82 -21.52
N GLN A 11 -17.74 -4.65 -22.10
CA GLN A 11 -17.26 -4.25 -23.44
C GLN A 11 -15.73 -4.11 -23.56
N CYS A 12 -15.02 -4.08 -22.43
CA CYS A 12 -13.56 -3.96 -22.36
C CYS A 12 -12.87 -5.29 -22.00
N ALA A 13 -13.61 -6.32 -21.58
CA ALA A 13 -13.03 -7.57 -21.10
C ALA A 13 -12.14 -8.26 -22.14
N SER A 14 -12.52 -8.21 -23.42
CA SER A 14 -11.76 -8.78 -24.53
C SER A 14 -10.44 -8.06 -24.84
N LYS A 15 -10.25 -6.85 -24.30
CA LYS A 15 -9.03 -6.05 -24.46
C LYS A 15 -8.01 -6.31 -23.35
N LEU A 16 -8.39 -7.02 -22.29
CA LEU A 16 -7.48 -7.32 -21.21
C LEU A 16 -6.41 -8.31 -21.67
N ILE A 17 -5.17 -7.99 -21.32
CA ILE A 17 -4.03 -8.87 -21.47
C ILE A 17 -3.32 -9.00 -20.13
N THR A 18 -2.75 -10.17 -19.88
CA THR A 18 -1.78 -10.35 -18.81
C THR A 18 -0.41 -10.00 -19.38
N ARG A 19 0.33 -9.11 -18.72
CA ARG A 19 1.68 -8.80 -19.17
C ARG A 19 2.58 -10.02 -18.97
N PRO A 20 3.66 -10.17 -19.75
CA PRO A 20 4.55 -11.33 -19.63
C PRO A 20 5.18 -11.50 -18.23
N ASP A 21 5.27 -10.43 -17.45
CA ASP A 21 5.86 -10.42 -16.12
C ASP A 21 4.84 -10.58 -14.96
N ASP A 22 3.55 -10.73 -15.28
CA ASP A 22 2.47 -10.91 -14.29
C ASP A 22 2.13 -12.41 -14.07
N THR A 23 3.03 -13.33 -14.43
CA THR A 23 2.91 -14.76 -14.12
C THR A 23 3.24 -15.04 -12.65
N GLU A 24 2.66 -16.08 -12.07
CA GLU A 24 2.85 -16.43 -10.67
C GLU A 24 4.34 -16.66 -10.33
N GLU A 25 5.07 -17.33 -11.22
CA GLU A 25 6.50 -17.59 -11.09
C GLU A 25 7.31 -16.28 -11.04
N VAL A 26 7.03 -15.34 -11.95
CA VAL A 26 7.72 -14.05 -11.98
C VAL A 26 7.37 -13.21 -10.77
N VAL A 27 6.11 -13.20 -10.34
CA VAL A 27 5.67 -12.46 -9.14
C VAL A 27 6.33 -13.02 -7.87
N LYS A 28 6.36 -14.35 -7.70
CA LYS A 28 7.05 -15.00 -6.57
C LYS A 28 8.54 -14.65 -6.54
N GLN A 29 9.19 -14.70 -7.69
CA GLN A 29 10.61 -14.36 -7.78
C GLN A 29 10.86 -12.89 -7.47
N ARG A 30 10.00 -11.99 -7.95
CA ARG A 30 10.06 -10.55 -7.65
C ARG A 30 9.95 -10.29 -6.15
N LEU A 31 8.99 -10.92 -5.47
CA LEU A 31 8.80 -10.79 -4.02
C LEU A 31 10.01 -11.33 -3.24
N ARG A 32 10.56 -12.48 -3.65
CA ARG A 32 11.77 -13.05 -3.03
C ARG A 32 12.97 -12.09 -3.14
N ILE A 33 13.22 -11.56 -4.34
CA ILE A 33 14.32 -10.63 -4.58
C ILE A 33 14.11 -9.34 -3.78
N TYR A 34 12.90 -8.77 -3.82
CA TYR A 34 12.55 -7.58 -3.04
C TYR A 34 12.87 -7.79 -1.56
N GLN A 35 12.36 -8.87 -0.95
CA GLN A 35 12.61 -9.18 0.47
C GLN A 35 14.10 -9.34 0.79
N ALA A 36 14.87 -10.00 -0.08
CA ALA A 36 16.30 -10.19 0.13
C ALA A 36 17.08 -8.87 0.05
N MET A 37 16.66 -7.96 -0.83
CA MET A 37 17.32 -6.68 -1.05
C MET A 37 16.90 -5.60 -0.06
N THR A 38 15.63 -5.58 0.37
CA THR A 38 15.13 -4.54 1.28
C THR A 38 15.40 -4.86 2.74
N ARG A 39 15.48 -6.14 3.14
CA ARG A 39 15.69 -6.53 4.54
C ARG A 39 16.92 -5.86 5.19
N PRO A 40 18.12 -5.83 4.57
CA PRO A 40 19.27 -5.12 5.15
C PRO A 40 19.04 -3.62 5.32
N VAL A 41 18.27 -2.99 4.42
CA VAL A 41 17.93 -1.57 4.48
C VAL A 41 16.91 -1.29 5.59
N GLU A 42 15.89 -2.13 5.70
CA GLU A 42 14.92 -2.10 6.79
C GLU A 42 15.61 -2.25 8.15
N ASP A 43 16.49 -3.24 8.31
CA ASP A 43 17.25 -3.48 9.53
C ASP A 43 18.13 -2.28 9.92
N PHE A 44 18.75 -1.64 8.92
CA PHE A 44 19.54 -0.42 9.13
C PHE A 44 18.70 0.73 9.72
N TYR A 45 17.49 0.99 9.22
CA TYR A 45 16.64 2.04 9.78
C TYR A 45 15.96 1.62 11.09
N ARG A 46 15.59 0.34 11.23
CA ARG A 46 15.00 -0.24 12.44
C ARG A 46 15.94 -0.12 13.62
N SER A 47 17.21 -0.49 13.46
CA SER A 47 18.23 -0.37 14.51
C SER A 47 18.47 1.07 15.00
N ARG A 48 18.05 2.07 14.22
CA ARG A 48 18.18 3.50 14.53
C ARG A 48 16.88 4.13 15.02
N GLY A 49 15.82 3.34 15.20
CA GLY A 49 14.49 3.85 15.56
C GLY A 49 13.87 4.77 14.49
N LYS A 50 14.27 4.60 13.22
CA LYS A 50 13.80 5.42 12.09
C LYS A 50 12.82 4.70 11.16
N LEU A 51 12.45 3.47 11.50
CA LEU A 51 11.46 2.69 10.75
C LEU A 51 10.13 2.72 11.50
N LEU A 52 9.08 3.18 10.84
CA LEU A 52 7.70 3.14 11.32
C LEU A 52 6.95 2.03 10.58
N GLU A 53 6.42 1.07 11.32
CA GLU A 53 5.62 -0.04 10.78
C GLU A 53 4.13 0.24 11.07
N PHE A 54 3.26 0.00 10.09
CA PHE A 54 1.82 0.20 10.22
C PHE A 54 1.06 -0.72 9.25
N ASP A 55 -0.18 -1.06 9.60
CA ASP A 55 -0.99 -1.97 8.80
C ASP A 55 -1.83 -1.23 7.75
N LEU A 56 -1.84 -1.78 6.53
CA LEU A 56 -2.66 -1.32 5.40
C LEU A 56 -3.74 -2.37 5.07
N PRO A 57 -4.91 -2.33 5.73
CA PRO A 57 -6.02 -3.23 5.43
C PRO A 57 -6.87 -2.68 4.28
N GLY A 58 -6.69 -3.23 3.08
CA GLY A 58 -7.62 -3.00 1.98
C GLY A 58 -7.27 -1.80 1.10
N GLY A 59 -8.31 -1.13 0.58
CA GLY A 59 -8.18 -0.08 -0.42
C GLY A 59 -7.75 1.26 0.16
N ILE A 60 -7.71 2.28 -0.69
CA ILE A 60 -7.34 3.65 -0.31
C ILE A 60 -8.22 4.19 0.83
N PRO A 61 -9.57 4.07 0.79
CA PRO A 61 -10.42 4.63 1.84
C PRO A 61 -10.14 4.06 3.24
N GLU A 62 -9.78 2.78 3.33
CA GLU A 62 -9.47 2.11 4.60
C GLU A 62 -8.03 2.34 5.04
N SER A 63 -7.11 2.43 4.08
CA SER A 63 -5.66 2.55 4.30
C SER A 63 -5.21 3.98 4.60
N TRP A 64 -5.82 4.97 3.93
CA TRP A 64 -5.40 6.37 4.00
C TRP A 64 -5.49 6.97 5.41
N PRO A 65 -6.59 6.81 6.16
CA PRO A 65 -6.70 7.35 7.51
C PRO A 65 -5.66 6.74 8.47
N LYS A 66 -5.32 5.46 8.28
CA LYS A 66 -4.30 4.78 9.09
C LYS A 66 -2.91 5.33 8.85
N LEU A 67 -2.58 5.60 7.59
CA LEU A 67 -1.30 6.23 7.25
C LEU A 67 -1.20 7.63 7.87
N LEU A 68 -2.24 8.46 7.76
CA LEU A 68 -2.24 9.81 8.36
C LEU A 68 -2.09 9.75 9.88
N CYS A 69 -2.82 8.85 10.53
CA CYS A 69 -2.69 8.61 11.96
C CYS A 69 -1.27 8.18 12.35
N ALA A 70 -0.68 7.22 11.62
CA ALA A 70 0.69 6.76 11.86
C ALA A 70 1.73 7.89 11.70
N LEU A 71 1.50 8.80 10.76
CA LEU A 71 2.35 9.98 10.54
C LEU A 71 2.03 11.16 11.48
N ASN A 72 1.01 11.06 12.33
CA ASN A 72 0.49 12.15 13.16
C ASN A 72 0.13 13.40 12.33
N LEU A 73 -0.45 13.19 11.16
CA LEU A 73 -0.86 14.21 10.19
C LEU A 73 -2.40 14.34 10.13
N GLU A 74 -3.10 14.12 11.23
CA GLU A 74 -4.54 14.38 11.27
C GLU A 74 -4.78 15.87 10.97
N ASP A 75 -5.60 16.18 9.95
CA ASP A 75 -5.95 17.55 9.55
C ASP A 75 -6.41 18.34 10.78
N ARG A 76 -5.53 19.22 11.27
CA ARG A 76 -5.79 20.11 12.40
C ARG A 76 -6.59 21.36 11.99
N GLU A 77 -7.09 21.45 10.76
CA GLU A 77 -7.52 22.74 10.20
C GLU A 77 -9.04 23.01 10.15
N ASP A 78 -9.94 22.07 10.46
CA ASP A 78 -11.39 22.33 10.31
C ASP A 78 -12.20 22.48 11.62
N LYS A 79 -11.55 22.66 12.78
CA LYS A 79 -12.26 22.92 14.06
C LYS A 79 -12.00 24.28 14.70
N GLN A 80 -11.15 25.13 14.12
CA GLN A 80 -10.94 26.49 14.63
C GLN A 80 -11.74 27.59 13.91
N SER A 81 -12.42 27.28 12.80
CA SER A 81 -13.18 28.28 12.02
C SER A 81 -14.70 28.29 12.27
N ALA A 82 -15.20 27.60 13.29
CA ALA A 82 -16.61 27.62 13.68
C ALA A 82 -16.85 28.19 15.09
N ALA A 83 -16.05 29.19 15.49
CA ALA A 83 -16.36 30.07 16.61
C ALA A 83 -16.21 31.52 16.15
N ALA A 84 -17.30 32.06 15.59
CA ALA A 84 -17.55 33.48 15.41
C ALA A 84 -18.93 33.80 16.01
#